data_AF-A0A929YAI4-F1
#
_entry.id   AF-A0A929YAI4-F1
#
_cell.length_a   1.000
_cell.length_b   1.000
_cell.length_c   1.000
_cell.angle_alpha   90.00
_cell.angle_beta   90.00
_cell.angle_gamma   90.00
#
_symmetry.space_group_name_H-M   'P 1'
#
loop_
_entity.id
_entity.type
_entity.pdbx_description
1 polymer ?
#
loop_
_entity_poly.entity_id
_entity_poly.type
_entity_poly.pdbx_seq_one_letter_code
_entity_poly.pdbx_strand_id
1 'polypeptide(L)'
;GYIVKDTPLYDFIEDCSTAEKGEYWFNSGGCTAPTDSTQTTSSTAPTYKDNENKDITDQSFGADNSAKQYDDKKLSAMSVLLIDFQIAQSINGEDDEEEAPSTTAKAPDNGEAIGEPQLEEAQQDGWGGHSNGEIPDSELQTLSFSPGNKMNKKAAAAMEEMNKAYKADNGSDLTINEAYRDCATQIRYRKELGEKAAPAPPCISNHGWGLAADIEVGAFGSSTYNWLKANAHKYGYVHPAWAEPGRRNPEQWHWEYARKV
;
A
#
# COMPACT_ATOMS: atom_id res chain seq x y z
N GLY A 1 -22.93 -9.21 -20.45
CA GLY A 1 -22.39 -8.37 -19.36
C GLY A 1 -22.22 -9.24 -18.14
N TYR A 2 -21.03 -9.22 -17.53
CA TYR A 2 -20.61 -10.15 -16.47
C TYR A 2 -21.19 -9.86 -15.07
N ILE A 3 -22.06 -8.85 -14.93
CA ILE A 3 -22.58 -8.41 -13.64
C ILE A 3 -24.07 -8.80 -13.53
N VAL A 4 -24.41 -9.56 -12.49
CA VAL A 4 -25.76 -10.07 -12.25
C VAL A 4 -26.62 -8.98 -11.61
N LYS A 5 -27.78 -8.68 -12.22
CA LYS A 5 -28.75 -7.70 -11.70
C LYS A 5 -29.22 -8.06 -10.29
N ASP A 6 -29.63 -7.05 -9.50
CA ASP A 6 -30.10 -7.19 -8.12
C ASP A 6 -29.06 -7.81 -7.16
N THR A 7 -27.78 -7.48 -7.40
CA THR A 7 -26.68 -7.77 -6.48
C THR A 7 -26.11 -6.47 -5.95
N PRO A 8 -25.52 -6.46 -4.74
CA PRO A 8 -24.94 -5.24 -4.20
C PRO A 8 -23.73 -4.76 -5.03
N LEU A 9 -23.10 -5.67 -5.79
CA LEU A 9 -22.11 -5.33 -6.81
C LEU A 9 -22.72 -4.56 -8.00
N TYR A 10 -23.88 -5.00 -8.48
CA TYR A 10 -24.59 -4.34 -9.58
C TYR A 10 -25.04 -2.93 -9.18
N ASP A 11 -25.67 -2.81 -8.01
CA ASP A 11 -26.13 -1.52 -7.49
C ASP A 11 -24.94 -0.57 -7.21
N PHE A 12 -23.85 -1.08 -6.64
CA PHE A 12 -22.62 -0.29 -6.45
C PHE A 12 -21.99 0.17 -7.76
N ILE A 13 -21.98 -0.67 -8.81
CA ILE A 13 -21.44 -0.28 -10.11
C ILE A 13 -22.37 0.74 -10.80
N GLU A 14 -23.69 0.59 -10.68
CA GLU A 14 -24.67 1.53 -11.25
C GLU A 14 -24.63 2.90 -10.54
N ASP A 15 -24.58 2.93 -9.21
CA ASP A 15 -24.46 4.17 -8.43
C ASP A 15 -23.11 4.88 -8.67
N CYS A 16 -22.05 4.13 -8.94
CA CYS A 16 -20.70 4.65 -9.18
C CYS A 16 -20.36 4.84 -10.65
N SER A 17 -21.28 4.60 -11.59
CA SER A 17 -21.07 4.85 -13.01
C SER A 17 -22.28 5.54 -13.63
N THR A 18 -22.18 6.87 -13.82
CA THR A 18 -23.19 7.62 -14.57
C THR A 18 -22.76 7.72 -16.04
N ALA A 19 -23.19 6.74 -16.84
CA ALA A 19 -22.91 6.69 -18.28
C ALA A 19 -23.43 7.94 -19.04
N GLU A 20 -24.37 8.70 -18.48
CA GLU A 20 -24.87 9.96 -19.05
C GLU A 20 -23.82 11.08 -19.12
N LYS A 21 -22.73 10.98 -18.34
CA LYS A 21 -21.64 11.98 -18.29
C LYS A 21 -20.38 11.57 -19.06
N GLY A 22 -20.36 10.40 -19.68
CA GLY A 22 -19.21 9.92 -20.47
C GLY A 22 -17.98 9.53 -19.64
N GLU A 23 -18.13 9.32 -18.33
CA GLU A 23 -17.06 8.82 -17.47
C GLU A 23 -17.09 7.28 -17.45
N TYR A 24 -16.22 6.67 -18.26
CA TYR A 24 -16.08 5.21 -18.36
C TYR A 24 -15.02 4.65 -17.39
N TRP A 25 -14.59 5.46 -16.41
CA TRP A 25 -13.57 5.10 -15.42
C TRP A 25 -14.19 4.97 -14.03
N PHE A 26 -14.01 3.80 -13.41
CA PHE A 26 -14.50 3.51 -12.08
C PHE A 26 -13.73 4.32 -11.03
N ASN A 27 -14.37 5.34 -10.45
CA ASN A 27 -13.80 6.18 -9.39
C ASN A 27 -14.40 5.81 -8.03
N SER A 28 -13.67 4.99 -7.25
CA SER A 28 -14.06 4.61 -5.89
C SER A 28 -13.92 5.73 -4.86
N GLY A 29 -13.28 6.85 -5.21
CA GLY A 29 -12.92 7.93 -4.29
C GLY A 29 -14.08 8.75 -3.71
N GLY A 30 -15.32 8.46 -4.11
CA GLY A 30 -16.52 9.15 -3.59
C GLY A 30 -17.72 8.23 -3.32
N CYS A 31 -17.56 6.92 -3.44
CA CYS A 31 -18.67 5.98 -3.36
C CYS A 31 -18.74 5.27 -2.01
N THR A 32 -19.91 5.31 -1.39
CA THR A 32 -20.19 4.52 -0.17
C THR A 32 -20.80 3.19 -0.56
N ALA A 33 -20.20 2.08 -0.13
CA ALA A 33 -20.74 0.74 -0.37
C ALA A 33 -22.11 0.57 0.33
N PRO A 34 -23.06 -0.19 -0.25
CA PRO A 34 -24.33 -0.50 0.41
C PRO A 34 -24.07 -1.23 1.74
N THR A 35 -24.65 -0.75 2.84
CA THR A 35 -24.41 -1.28 4.20
C THR A 35 -25.58 -2.08 4.78
N ASP A 36 -26.68 -2.21 4.05
CA ASP A 36 -27.91 -2.78 4.59
C ASP A 36 -27.90 -4.32 4.57
N SER A 37 -27.36 -4.88 5.65
CA SER A 37 -27.31 -6.33 5.94
C SER A 37 -28.68 -6.88 6.35
N THR A 38 -28.87 -8.18 6.09
CA THR A 38 -30.04 -8.96 6.54
C THR A 38 -29.96 -9.42 7.99
N GLN A 39 -28.86 -9.20 8.72
CA GLN A 39 -28.81 -9.49 10.15
C GLN A 39 -29.55 -8.43 10.97
N THR A 40 -30.79 -8.73 11.34
CA THR A 40 -31.40 -8.12 12.53
C THR A 40 -30.64 -8.64 13.74
N THR A 41 -29.83 -7.80 14.39
CA THR A 41 -29.25 -8.15 15.69
C THR A 41 -30.41 -8.34 16.67
N SER A 42 -30.64 -9.57 17.12
CA SER A 42 -31.53 -9.84 18.24
C SER A 42 -30.88 -9.27 19.51
N SER A 43 -31.02 -7.97 19.73
CA SER A 43 -30.77 -7.39 21.04
C SER A 43 -31.98 -7.72 21.91
N THR A 44 -31.78 -8.51 22.96
CA THR A 44 -32.74 -8.60 24.06
C THR A 44 -32.73 -7.28 24.81
N ALA A 45 -33.49 -6.29 24.33
CA ALA A 45 -33.74 -5.03 25.02
C ALA A 45 -35.00 -5.15 25.90
N PRO A 46 -35.05 -4.48 27.06
CA PRO A 46 -36.24 -4.47 27.91
C PRO A 46 -37.40 -3.73 27.22
N THR A 47 -38.61 -4.30 27.28
CA THR A 47 -39.84 -3.72 26.72
C THR A 47 -40.25 -2.44 27.45
N TYR A 48 -40.26 -1.31 26.74
CA TYR A 48 -40.86 -0.06 27.19
C TYR A 48 -42.28 0.07 26.63
N LYS A 49 -43.20 0.66 27.41
CA LYS A 49 -44.59 0.88 27.01
C LYS A 49 -44.87 2.36 26.77
N ASP A 50 -45.70 2.66 25.78
CA ASP A 50 -46.13 4.02 25.49
C ASP A 50 -47.20 4.53 26.47
N ASN A 51 -47.64 5.76 26.25
CA ASN A 51 -48.59 6.49 27.11
C ASN A 51 -50.01 5.90 27.06
N GLU A 52 -50.27 4.95 26.14
CA GLU A 52 -51.51 4.19 25.99
C GLU A 52 -51.33 2.73 26.44
N ASN A 53 -50.21 2.40 27.09
CA ASN A 53 -49.87 1.10 27.66
C ASN A 53 -49.63 -0.02 26.63
N LYS A 54 -49.23 0.34 25.41
CA LYS A 54 -48.88 -0.58 24.32
C LYS A 54 -47.37 -0.81 24.28
N ASP A 55 -46.96 -2.04 23.94
CA ASP A 55 -45.54 -2.41 23.87
C ASP A 55 -44.86 -1.72 22.69
N ILE A 56 -43.79 -0.98 22.96
CA ILE A 56 -42.94 -0.36 21.94
C ILE A 56 -42.01 -1.45 21.42
N THR A 57 -42.30 -1.95 20.23
CA THR A 57 -41.43 -2.85 19.46
C THR A 57 -40.80 -2.08 18.32
N ASP A 58 -39.71 -2.58 17.72
CA ASP A 58 -39.02 -1.95 16.58
C ASP A 58 -39.94 -1.65 15.38
N GLN A 59 -41.14 -2.24 15.36
CA GLN A 59 -42.21 -1.95 14.40
C GLN A 59 -42.96 -0.62 14.65
N SER A 60 -42.76 0.07 15.78
CA SER A 60 -43.47 1.32 16.08
C SER A 60 -42.86 2.55 15.39
N PHE A 61 -41.62 2.43 14.90
CA PHE A 61 -41.04 3.41 13.99
C PHE A 61 -41.35 2.93 12.57
N GLY A 62 -42.43 3.47 12.00
CA GLY A 62 -42.82 3.23 10.61
C GLY A 62 -41.80 3.79 9.63
N ALA A 63 -40.65 3.13 9.52
CA ALA A 63 -39.81 3.20 8.35
C ALA A 63 -40.33 2.13 7.38
N ASP A 64 -40.97 2.57 6.30
CA ASP A 64 -41.16 1.74 5.13
C ASP A 64 -39.76 1.30 4.65
N ASN A 65 -39.37 0.08 5.02
CA ASN A 65 -38.12 -0.54 4.58
C ASN A 65 -38.24 -0.87 3.09
N SER A 66 -38.06 0.15 2.26
CA SER A 66 -37.89 0.05 0.81
C SER A 66 -36.41 -0.10 0.41
N ALA A 67 -35.49 -0.13 1.38
CA ALA A 67 -34.08 -0.40 1.15
C ALA A 67 -33.85 -1.89 0.83
N LYS A 68 -33.16 -2.18 -0.29
CA LYS A 68 -32.79 -3.55 -0.67
C LYS A 68 -31.81 -4.11 0.37
N GLN A 69 -32.19 -5.19 1.05
CA GLN A 69 -31.32 -5.87 2.02
C GLN A 69 -30.48 -6.98 1.36
N TYR A 70 -29.22 -7.09 1.76
CA TYR A 70 -28.25 -8.02 1.16
C TYR A 70 -27.71 -9.06 2.15
N ASP A 71 -27.28 -10.21 1.61
CA ASP A 71 -26.60 -11.27 2.37
C ASP A 71 -25.11 -10.88 2.58
N ASP A 72 -24.61 -11.06 3.80
CA ASP A 72 -23.23 -10.70 4.19
C ASP A 72 -22.16 -11.40 3.33
N LYS A 73 -22.41 -12.61 2.83
CA LYS A 73 -21.50 -13.30 1.91
C LYS A 73 -21.44 -12.59 0.55
N LYS A 74 -22.54 -12.01 0.10
CA LYS A 74 -22.57 -11.22 -1.14
C LYS A 74 -21.86 -9.89 -0.97
N LEU A 75 -21.98 -9.26 0.21
CA LEU A 75 -21.21 -8.06 0.55
C LEU A 75 -19.70 -8.34 0.62
N SER A 76 -19.28 -9.44 1.27
CA SER A 76 -17.86 -9.83 1.33
C SER A 76 -17.30 -10.29 -0.01
N ALA A 77 -18.13 -10.79 -0.94
CA ALA A 77 -17.69 -11.16 -2.27
C ALA A 77 -17.42 -9.94 -3.16
N MET A 78 -18.00 -8.78 -2.86
CA MET A 78 -17.76 -7.54 -3.63
C MET A 78 -16.31 -7.09 -3.53
N SER A 79 -15.72 -7.09 -2.34
CA SER A 79 -14.32 -6.67 -2.14
C SER A 79 -13.35 -7.60 -2.86
N VAL A 80 -13.59 -8.91 -2.84
CA VAL A 80 -12.79 -9.89 -3.59
C VAL A 80 -12.93 -9.67 -5.10
N LEU A 81 -14.15 -9.47 -5.58
CA LEU A 81 -14.41 -9.32 -7.01
C LEU A 81 -13.94 -7.96 -7.56
N LEU A 82 -13.93 -6.91 -6.74
CA LEU A 82 -13.33 -5.61 -7.08
C LEU A 82 -11.80 -5.70 -7.21
N ILE A 83 -11.14 -6.47 -6.35
CA ILE A 83 -9.70 -6.76 -6.47
C ILE A 83 -9.44 -7.53 -7.76
N ASP A 84 -10.21 -8.59 -8.03
CA ASP A 84 -10.08 -9.38 -9.26
C ASP A 84 -10.38 -8.55 -10.52
N PHE A 85 -11.35 -7.63 -10.47
CA PHE A 85 -11.68 -6.74 -11.59
C PHE A 85 -10.57 -5.73 -11.87
N GLN A 86 -9.94 -5.18 -10.84
CA GLN A 86 -8.76 -4.32 -10.98
C GLN A 86 -7.58 -5.08 -11.58
N ILE A 87 -7.39 -6.35 -11.18
CA ILE A 87 -6.36 -7.23 -11.76
C ILE A 87 -6.69 -7.57 -13.21
N ALA A 88 -7.94 -7.87 -13.56
CA ALA A 88 -8.34 -8.20 -14.92
C ALA A 88 -8.21 -7.01 -15.89
N GLN A 89 -8.53 -5.79 -15.45
CA GLN A 89 -8.33 -4.56 -16.23
C GLN A 89 -6.83 -4.26 -16.43
N SER A 90 -5.95 -4.67 -15.51
CA SER A 90 -4.50 -4.52 -15.68
C SER A 90 -3.86 -5.53 -16.65
N ILE A 91 -4.60 -6.57 -17.07
CA ILE A 91 -4.05 -7.67 -17.90
C ILE A 91 -4.47 -7.55 -19.38
N ASN A 92 -5.56 -6.85 -19.70
CA ASN A 92 -6.10 -6.77 -21.07
C ASN A 92 -5.57 -5.61 -21.94
N GLY A 93 -4.44 -5.00 -21.59
CA GLY A 93 -3.77 -4.00 -22.44
C GLY A 93 -2.75 -4.65 -23.37
N GLU A 94 -3.19 -5.50 -24.29
CA GLU A 94 -2.36 -6.02 -25.39
C GLU A 94 -2.65 -5.19 -26.67
N ASP A 95 -1.58 -4.86 -27.38
CA ASP A 95 -1.42 -3.89 -28.47
C ASP A 95 -2.43 -4.00 -29.63
N ASP A 96 -2.75 -2.85 -30.24
CA ASP A 96 -3.01 -2.73 -31.69
C ASP A 96 -2.71 -1.29 -32.18
N GLU A 97 -2.15 -1.21 -33.38
CA GLU A 97 -1.20 -0.21 -33.88
C GLU A 97 -1.76 1.12 -34.47
N GLU A 98 -0.80 2.01 -34.74
CA GLU A 98 -0.71 3.03 -35.81
C GLU A 98 -0.87 4.54 -35.52
N GLU A 99 0.29 5.20 -35.59
CA GLU A 99 0.64 6.56 -36.03
C GLU A 99 -0.21 7.79 -35.64
N ALA A 100 0.34 8.57 -34.69
CA ALA A 100 0.63 10.00 -34.90
C ALA A 100 1.68 10.48 -33.89
N PRO A 101 2.72 11.25 -34.30
CA PRO A 101 3.73 11.75 -33.37
C PRO A 101 3.15 12.93 -32.59
N SER A 102 2.49 12.66 -31.47
CA SER A 102 2.20 13.71 -30.50
C SER A 102 3.45 13.95 -29.67
N THR A 103 4.27 14.89 -30.15
CA THR A 103 5.29 15.57 -29.36
C THR A 103 4.64 16.38 -28.24
N THR A 104 4.06 15.71 -27.27
CA THR A 104 3.91 16.24 -25.91
C THR A 104 4.95 15.54 -25.10
N ALA A 105 6.16 16.11 -25.11
CA ALA A 105 7.16 15.80 -24.11
C ALA A 105 6.49 15.98 -22.74
N LYS A 106 6.12 14.85 -22.10
CA LYS A 106 5.77 14.83 -20.68
C LYS A 106 6.99 15.44 -19.99
N ALA A 107 6.77 16.58 -19.35
CA ALA A 107 7.82 17.26 -18.61
C ALA A 107 8.49 16.24 -17.66
N PRO A 108 9.82 16.27 -17.51
CA PRO A 108 10.50 15.36 -16.61
C PRO A 108 9.93 15.60 -15.21
N ASP A 109 9.25 14.59 -14.66
CA ASP A 109 8.89 14.58 -13.25
C ASP A 109 10.19 14.56 -12.47
N ASN A 110 10.58 15.72 -11.93
CA ASN A 110 11.73 15.87 -11.04
C ASN A 110 11.35 15.35 -9.64
N GLY A 111 10.83 14.12 -9.62
CA GLY A 111 9.91 13.53 -8.66
C GLY A 111 10.16 13.91 -7.22
N GLU A 112 9.10 14.40 -6.58
CA GLU A 112 9.07 14.70 -5.15
C GLU A 112 9.57 13.49 -4.34
N ALA A 113 10.43 13.74 -3.34
CA ALA A 113 11.00 12.67 -2.53
C ALA A 113 9.95 11.94 -1.66
N ILE A 114 8.78 12.55 -1.45
CA ILE A 114 7.73 12.08 -0.55
C ILE A 114 6.44 11.91 -1.34
N GLY A 115 5.62 10.96 -0.91
CA GLY A 115 4.33 10.62 -1.51
C GLY A 115 4.20 9.12 -1.71
N GLU A 116 3.10 8.68 -2.31
CA GLU A 116 2.83 7.27 -2.55
C GLU A 116 3.94 6.54 -3.34
N PRO A 117 4.13 5.22 -3.14
CA PRO A 117 5.06 4.42 -3.93
C PRO A 117 4.73 4.43 -5.43
N GLN A 118 5.76 4.52 -6.27
CA GLN A 118 5.76 4.38 -7.73
C GLN A 118 6.47 3.06 -8.13
N LEU A 119 5.87 1.92 -7.79
CA LEU A 119 6.52 0.59 -7.87
C LEU A 119 7.04 0.20 -9.26
N GLU A 120 6.34 0.61 -10.33
CA GLU A 120 6.73 0.35 -11.72
C GLU A 120 7.92 1.20 -12.19
N GLU A 121 8.13 2.37 -11.56
CA GLU A 121 9.12 3.36 -11.95
C GLU A 121 10.39 3.31 -11.08
N ALA A 122 10.29 2.78 -9.85
CA ALA A 122 11.38 2.77 -8.86
C ALA A 122 12.63 1.95 -9.27
N GLN A 123 12.52 1.12 -10.30
CA GLN A 123 13.54 0.14 -10.70
C GLN A 123 14.08 0.36 -12.12
N GLN A 124 13.66 1.42 -12.82
CA GLN A 124 13.82 1.45 -14.27
C GLN A 124 15.25 1.67 -14.76
N ASP A 125 16.14 2.30 -13.99
CA ASP A 125 17.53 2.47 -14.39
C ASP A 125 18.45 2.45 -13.16
N GLY A 126 19.57 1.73 -13.24
CA GLY A 126 20.59 1.73 -12.20
C GLY A 126 20.99 3.17 -11.82
N TRP A 127 21.32 3.41 -10.55
CA TRP A 127 21.58 4.75 -10.03
C TRP A 127 22.73 5.43 -10.79
N GLY A 128 22.40 6.31 -11.75
CA GLY A 128 23.39 7.13 -12.46
C GLY A 128 24.48 6.35 -13.20
N GLY A 129 24.23 5.08 -13.56
CA GLY A 129 25.22 4.21 -14.21
C GLY A 129 26.17 3.48 -13.24
N HIS A 130 25.91 3.53 -11.93
CA HIS A 130 26.63 2.74 -10.94
C HIS A 130 26.18 1.27 -10.90
N SER A 131 27.05 0.41 -10.38
CA SER A 131 26.69 -0.96 -10.01
C SER A 131 26.09 -1.01 -8.60
N ASN A 132 25.28 -2.04 -8.34
CA ASN A 132 24.74 -2.30 -7.00
C ASN A 132 25.87 -2.53 -5.98
N GLY A 133 25.85 -1.75 -4.90
CA GLY A 133 26.86 -1.81 -3.83
C GLY A 133 28.17 -1.11 -4.16
N GLU A 134 28.21 -0.31 -5.22
CA GLU A 134 29.37 0.50 -5.64
C GLU A 134 29.05 2.00 -5.73
N ILE A 135 28.04 2.47 -4.98
CA ILE A 135 27.65 3.88 -4.97
C ILE A 135 28.69 4.72 -4.21
N PRO A 136 29.18 5.84 -4.79
CA PRO A 136 30.09 6.75 -4.10
C PRO A 136 29.45 7.41 -2.87
N ASP A 137 30.23 7.54 -1.80
CA ASP A 137 29.83 8.23 -0.57
C ASP A 137 29.32 9.66 -0.78
N SER A 138 29.81 10.36 -1.82
CA SER A 138 29.37 11.72 -2.19
C SER A 138 27.96 11.79 -2.77
N GLU A 139 27.44 10.66 -3.23
CA GLU A 139 26.09 10.52 -3.78
C GLU A 139 25.10 10.03 -2.74
N LEU A 140 25.59 9.40 -1.68
CA LEU A 140 24.82 9.01 -0.51
C LEU A 140 24.62 10.19 0.46
N GLN A 141 23.58 10.09 1.28
CA GLN A 141 23.24 11.04 2.33
C GLN A 141 23.09 10.31 3.65
N THR A 142 23.76 10.81 4.69
CA THR A 142 23.63 10.31 6.07
C THR A 142 22.31 10.75 6.69
N LEU A 143 21.68 9.87 7.47
CA LEU A 143 20.48 10.18 8.25
C LEU A 143 20.86 10.90 9.56
N SER A 144 20.20 12.01 9.85
CA SER A 144 20.44 12.88 11.02
C SER A 144 20.21 12.14 12.34
N PHE A 145 19.21 11.27 12.38
CA PHE A 145 18.86 10.43 13.53
C PHE A 145 19.60 9.09 13.56
N SER A 146 20.35 8.75 12.51
CA SER A 146 21.17 7.53 12.42
C SER A 146 22.49 7.78 11.66
N PRO A 147 23.48 8.45 12.30
CA PRO A 147 24.69 8.93 11.62
C PRO A 147 25.58 7.84 10.97
N GLY A 148 25.40 6.57 11.36
CA GLY A 148 26.10 5.43 10.78
C GLY A 148 25.47 4.91 9.49
N ASN A 149 24.24 5.32 9.17
CA ASN A 149 23.49 4.85 8.02
C ASN A 149 23.41 5.92 6.94
N LYS A 150 23.52 5.47 5.68
CA LYS A 150 23.44 6.33 4.50
C LYS A 150 22.47 5.77 3.48
N MET A 151 21.84 6.64 2.70
CA MET A 151 20.86 6.27 1.67
C MET A 151 21.02 7.15 0.43
N ASN A 152 20.34 6.79 -0.66
CA ASN A 152 20.11 7.73 -1.77
C ASN A 152 19.54 9.06 -1.24
N LYS A 153 19.95 10.20 -1.79
CA LYS A 153 19.53 11.53 -1.32
C LYS A 153 18.01 11.71 -1.22
N LYS A 154 17.25 11.19 -2.20
CA LYS A 154 15.78 11.23 -2.17
C LYS A 154 15.21 10.29 -1.11
N ALA A 155 15.69 9.06 -1.06
CA ALA A 155 15.30 8.10 -0.02
C ALA A 155 15.61 8.65 1.39
N ALA A 156 16.79 9.21 1.60
CA ALA A 156 17.17 9.84 2.87
C ALA A 156 16.22 10.97 3.26
N ALA A 157 15.89 11.89 2.34
CA ALA A 157 14.94 12.96 2.61
C ALA A 157 13.55 12.43 3.00
N ALA A 158 13.10 11.35 2.35
CA ALA A 158 11.84 10.70 2.67
C ALA A 158 11.88 10.00 4.04
N MET A 159 12.98 9.32 4.37
CA MET A 159 13.21 8.68 5.66
C MET A 159 13.23 9.69 6.81
N GLU A 160 13.81 10.87 6.60
CA GLU A 160 13.81 11.95 7.61
C GLU A 160 12.39 12.44 7.93
N GLU A 161 11.55 12.66 6.91
CA GLU A 161 10.16 13.09 7.14
C GLU A 161 9.31 11.95 7.71
N MET A 162 9.55 10.69 7.32
CA MET A 162 8.93 9.53 7.96
C MET A 162 9.32 9.43 9.44
N ASN A 163 10.61 9.58 9.77
CA ASN A 163 11.10 9.55 11.13
C ASN A 163 10.51 10.68 11.98
N LYS A 164 10.39 11.89 11.42
CA LYS A 164 9.77 13.03 12.09
C LYS A 164 8.31 12.77 12.45
N ALA A 165 7.53 12.17 11.55
CA ALA A 165 6.16 11.75 11.84
C ALA A 165 6.12 10.62 12.87
N TYR A 166 6.98 9.61 12.73
CA TYR A 166 7.08 8.52 13.71
C TYR A 166 7.39 9.04 15.12
N LYS A 167 8.33 9.98 15.24
CA LYS A 167 8.71 10.61 16.50
C LYS A 167 7.57 11.43 17.10
N ALA A 168 6.80 12.12 16.27
CA ALA A 168 5.63 12.87 16.73
C ALA A 168 4.56 11.94 17.32
N ASP A 169 4.34 10.78 16.71
CA ASP A 169 3.31 9.83 17.13
C ASP A 169 3.76 8.93 18.30
N ASN A 170 5.04 8.57 18.36
CA ASN A 170 5.55 7.52 19.25
C ASN A 170 6.59 8.01 20.29
N GLY A 171 7.04 9.27 20.17
CA GLY A 171 7.94 9.90 21.15
C GLY A 171 9.42 9.53 21.05
N SER A 172 9.81 8.66 20.12
CA SER A 172 11.22 8.32 19.85
C SER A 172 11.51 8.28 18.35
N ASP A 173 12.77 8.45 17.97
CA ASP A 173 13.19 8.22 16.58
C ASP A 173 13.09 6.71 16.23
N LEU A 174 12.99 6.43 14.94
CA LEU A 174 13.22 5.09 14.37
C LEU A 174 14.67 4.68 14.62
N THR A 175 14.90 3.39 14.85
CA THR A 175 16.25 2.83 14.91
C THR A 175 16.53 2.11 13.60
N ILE A 176 17.55 2.57 12.87
CA ILE A 176 18.00 1.94 11.61
C ILE A 176 19.15 0.99 11.92
N ASN A 177 18.95 -0.29 11.64
CA ASN A 177 19.96 -1.33 11.78
C ASN A 177 20.93 -1.33 10.60
N GLU A 178 20.41 -1.17 9.38
CA GLU A 178 21.22 -1.11 8.17
C GLU A 178 20.50 -0.35 7.05
N ALA A 179 21.23 0.39 6.23
CA ALA A 179 20.71 1.08 5.06
C ALA A 179 21.56 0.75 3.82
N TYR A 180 22.37 1.67 3.31
CA TYR A 180 23.31 1.34 2.23
C TYR A 180 24.29 0.23 2.63
N ARG A 181 24.45 -0.78 1.77
CA ARG A 181 25.37 -1.91 1.94
C ARG A 181 26.23 -2.09 0.70
N ASP A 182 27.54 -2.02 0.85
CA ASP A 182 28.46 -2.26 -0.26
C ASP A 182 28.48 -3.74 -0.71
N CYS A 183 28.93 -3.98 -1.95
CA CYS A 183 28.91 -5.34 -2.53
C CYS A 183 29.88 -6.29 -1.81
N ALA A 184 31.00 -5.79 -1.26
CA ALA A 184 31.92 -6.60 -0.47
C ALA A 184 31.27 -7.15 0.82
N THR A 185 30.47 -6.32 1.48
CA THR A 185 29.68 -6.67 2.66
C THR A 185 28.56 -7.63 2.28
N GLN A 186 27.89 -7.43 1.14
CA GLN A 186 26.87 -8.37 0.65
C GLN A 186 27.48 -9.76 0.37
N ILE A 187 28.68 -9.83 -0.21
CA ILE A 187 29.41 -11.10 -0.41
C ILE A 187 29.71 -11.77 0.93
N ARG A 188 30.17 -11.00 1.93
CA ARG A 188 30.40 -11.51 3.29
C ARG A 188 29.11 -12.07 3.90
N TYR A 189 28.00 -11.33 3.84
CA TYR A 189 26.71 -11.79 4.35
C TYR A 189 26.21 -13.03 3.63
N ARG A 190 26.38 -13.11 2.30
CA ARG A 190 26.01 -14.31 1.55
C ARG A 190 26.80 -15.54 1.99
N LYS A 191 28.08 -15.38 2.33
CA LYS A 191 28.92 -16.45 2.86
C LYS A 191 28.52 -16.88 4.27
N GLU A 192 28.12 -15.94 5.13
CA GLU A 192 27.82 -16.19 6.54
C GLU A 192 26.37 -16.66 6.77
N LEU A 193 25.42 -16.10 6.04
CA LEU A 193 23.98 -16.28 6.24
C LEU A 193 23.33 -17.17 5.18
N GLY A 194 24.03 -17.50 4.11
CA GLY A 194 23.52 -18.36 3.03
C GLY A 194 22.28 -17.77 2.37
N GLU A 195 21.23 -18.58 2.22
CA GLU A 195 19.97 -18.22 1.56
C GLU A 195 19.17 -17.08 2.23
N LYS A 196 19.53 -16.69 3.45
CA LYS A 196 18.93 -15.55 4.13
C LYS A 196 19.41 -14.20 3.60
N ALA A 197 20.61 -14.16 3.03
CA ALA A 197 21.13 -12.95 2.39
C ALA A 197 20.88 -13.00 0.89
N ALA A 198 20.58 -11.84 0.30
CA ALA A 198 20.43 -11.71 -1.15
C ALA A 198 21.66 -12.25 -1.91
N PRO A 199 21.48 -12.81 -3.12
CA PRO A 199 22.55 -13.32 -3.94
C PRO A 199 23.69 -12.33 -4.18
N ALA A 200 24.93 -12.83 -4.10
CA ALA A 200 26.14 -12.12 -4.47
C ALA A 200 27.25 -13.10 -4.85
N PRO A 201 28.07 -12.80 -5.90
CA PRO A 201 27.82 -11.85 -6.99
C PRO A 201 26.54 -12.20 -7.82
N PRO A 202 25.90 -11.27 -8.55
CA PRO A 202 26.34 -9.90 -8.89
C PRO A 202 25.90 -8.80 -7.91
N CYS A 203 25.53 -9.12 -6.66
CA CYS A 203 25.00 -8.18 -5.66
C CYS A 203 23.68 -7.56 -6.14
N ILE A 204 22.55 -8.12 -5.68
CA ILE A 204 21.22 -7.73 -6.18
C ILE A 204 20.32 -7.11 -5.10
N SER A 205 20.86 -6.81 -3.92
CA SER A 205 20.07 -6.30 -2.79
C SER A 205 19.73 -4.82 -3.00
N ASN A 206 18.51 -4.41 -2.67
CA ASN A 206 18.13 -2.99 -2.68
C ASN A 206 18.91 -2.13 -1.68
N HIS A 207 19.54 -2.74 -0.67
CA HIS A 207 20.52 -2.05 0.19
C HIS A 207 21.72 -1.53 -0.61
N GLY A 208 22.18 -2.26 -1.63
CA GLY A 208 23.28 -1.80 -2.47
C GLY A 208 22.94 -0.65 -3.41
N TRP A 209 21.65 -0.31 -3.54
CA TRP A 209 21.21 0.93 -4.19
C TRP A 209 20.97 2.07 -3.20
N GLY A 210 21.14 1.84 -1.89
CA GLY A 210 20.79 2.83 -0.87
C GLY A 210 19.28 3.15 -0.85
N LEU A 211 18.46 2.22 -1.33
CA LEU A 211 16.99 2.35 -1.42
C LEU A 211 16.26 1.46 -0.40
N ALA A 212 16.97 0.66 0.39
CA ALA A 212 16.39 -0.14 1.45
C ALA A 212 16.90 0.28 2.83
N ALA A 213 16.08 0.04 3.85
CA ALA A 213 16.45 0.17 5.24
C ALA A 213 15.89 -0.98 6.06
N ASP A 214 16.75 -1.57 6.88
CA ASP A 214 16.36 -2.50 7.94
C ASP A 214 16.10 -1.69 9.21
N ILE A 215 14.85 -1.64 9.63
CA ILE A 215 14.35 -0.85 10.77
C ILE A 215 14.10 -1.79 11.95
N GLU A 216 14.53 -1.39 13.15
CA GLU A 216 14.18 -2.13 14.37
C GLU A 216 12.69 -1.95 14.67
N VAL A 217 11.92 -2.99 14.36
CA VAL A 217 10.45 -2.98 14.57
C VAL A 217 9.99 -3.95 15.65
N GLY A 218 10.82 -4.90 16.11
CA GLY A 218 10.35 -6.04 16.91
C GLY A 218 9.59 -7.08 16.06
N ALA A 219 8.84 -7.98 16.68
CA ALA A 219 8.11 -9.04 15.96
C ALA A 219 7.00 -8.50 15.04
N PHE A 220 6.59 -9.26 14.01
CA PHE A 220 5.39 -8.98 13.22
C PHE A 220 4.20 -8.62 14.11
N GLY A 221 3.51 -7.53 13.76
CA GLY A 221 2.37 -7.01 14.52
C GLY A 221 2.72 -6.16 15.75
N SER A 222 4.00 -5.88 16.00
CA SER A 222 4.43 -4.90 17.00
C SER A 222 3.90 -3.49 16.69
N SER A 223 3.99 -2.59 17.68
CA SER A 223 3.59 -1.19 17.52
C SER A 223 4.33 -0.49 16.38
N THR A 224 5.66 -0.61 16.33
CA THR A 224 6.48 0.02 15.29
C THR A 224 6.20 -0.57 13.91
N TYR A 225 6.08 -1.90 13.80
CA TYR A 225 5.73 -2.56 12.54
C TYR A 225 4.37 -2.08 12.03
N ASN A 226 3.35 -2.06 12.88
CA ASN A 226 2.00 -1.63 12.49
C ASN A 226 1.97 -0.14 12.11
N TRP A 227 2.72 0.71 12.81
CA TRP A 227 2.84 2.12 12.45
C TRP A 227 3.43 2.28 11.06
N LEU A 228 4.52 1.56 10.74
CA LEU A 228 5.13 1.60 9.41
C LEU A 228 4.18 1.04 8.35
N LYS A 229 3.48 -0.07 8.62
CA LYS A 229 2.48 -0.63 7.69
C LYS A 229 1.37 0.37 7.36
N ALA A 230 0.98 1.19 8.33
CA ALA A 230 -0.07 2.19 8.17
C ALA A 230 0.41 3.54 7.58
N ASN A 231 1.71 3.85 7.60
CA ASN A 231 2.19 5.21 7.30
C ASN A 231 3.36 5.29 6.32
N ALA A 232 4.19 4.25 6.18
CA ALA A 232 5.42 4.30 5.38
C ALA A 232 5.17 4.66 3.90
N HIS A 233 4.04 4.21 3.34
CA HIS A 233 3.64 4.47 1.95
C HIS A 233 3.53 5.98 1.65
N LYS A 234 3.13 6.80 2.63
CA LYS A 234 3.04 8.27 2.48
C LYS A 234 4.40 8.92 2.19
N TYR A 235 5.48 8.21 2.51
CA TYR A 235 6.87 8.63 2.33
C TYR A 235 7.58 7.81 1.27
N GLY A 236 6.84 7.10 0.42
CA GLY A 236 7.39 6.30 -0.67
C GLY A 236 8.01 4.98 -0.22
N TYR A 237 7.88 4.61 1.06
CA TYR A 237 8.40 3.36 1.59
C TYR A 237 7.34 2.26 1.58
N VAL A 238 7.76 1.05 1.20
CA VAL A 238 6.92 -0.15 1.19
C VAL A 238 7.55 -1.26 2.01
N HIS A 239 6.69 -2.10 2.58
CA HIS A 239 7.08 -3.43 3.05
C HIS A 239 6.87 -4.38 1.87
N PRO A 240 7.93 -4.93 1.25
CA PRO A 240 7.77 -5.66 0.01
C PRO A 240 7.04 -6.98 0.21
N ALA A 241 6.30 -7.42 -0.80
CA ALA A 241 5.43 -8.59 -0.71
C ALA A 241 6.17 -9.90 -0.38
N TRP A 242 7.48 -9.97 -0.63
CA TRP A 242 8.33 -11.12 -0.29
C TRP A 242 8.73 -11.14 1.20
N ALA A 243 8.71 -9.99 1.89
CA ALA A 243 9.06 -9.84 3.30
C ALA A 243 7.86 -10.04 4.25
N GLU A 244 6.64 -10.09 3.72
CA GLU A 244 5.40 -10.34 4.47
C GLU A 244 5.43 -11.63 5.32
N PRO A 245 4.66 -11.70 6.42
CA PRO A 245 4.61 -12.90 7.25
C PRO A 245 4.07 -14.09 6.44
N GLY A 246 4.63 -15.27 6.71
CA GLY A 246 4.26 -16.50 6.00
C GLY A 246 4.93 -16.68 4.63
N ARG A 247 5.83 -15.78 4.23
CA ARG A 247 6.71 -15.97 3.07
C ARG A 247 7.91 -16.87 3.40
N ARG A 248 8.66 -17.27 2.37
CA ARG A 248 9.84 -18.16 2.51
C ARG A 248 10.92 -17.54 3.41
N ASN A 249 11.18 -16.24 3.24
CA ASN A 249 12.15 -15.46 4.00
C ASN A 249 11.45 -14.16 4.47
N PRO A 250 10.61 -14.23 5.51
CA PRO A 250 9.88 -13.08 5.99
C PRO A 250 10.83 -12.14 6.76
N GLU A 251 10.74 -10.84 6.51
CA GLU A 251 11.67 -9.83 7.03
C GLU A 251 10.90 -8.60 7.50
N GLN A 252 10.28 -8.70 8.69
CA GLN A 252 9.49 -7.62 9.30
C GLN A 252 10.23 -6.27 9.38
N TRP A 253 11.55 -6.30 9.45
CA TRP A 253 12.42 -5.14 9.54
C TRP A 253 12.71 -4.49 8.18
N HIS A 254 12.44 -5.14 7.05
CA HIS A 254 12.93 -4.69 5.75
C HIS A 254 11.93 -3.77 5.02
N TRP A 255 12.36 -2.55 4.70
CA TRP A 255 11.53 -1.55 4.01
C TRP A 255 12.28 -0.96 2.82
N GLU A 256 11.57 -0.77 1.71
CA GLU A 256 12.13 -0.30 0.43
C GLU A 256 11.52 1.04 0.02
N TYR A 257 12.36 2.00 -0.36
CA TYR A 257 11.94 3.23 -1.02
C TYR A 257 11.62 2.91 -2.48
N ALA A 258 10.35 3.06 -2.83
CA ALA A 258 9.79 2.66 -4.10
C ALA A 258 9.28 3.87 -4.87
N ARG A 259 10.07 4.93 -5.01
CA ARG A 259 9.80 6.06 -5.90
C ARG A 259 11.00 6.33 -6.81
N LYS A 260 10.79 7.07 -7.90
CA LYS A 260 11.84 7.37 -8.87
C LYS A 260 12.97 8.19 -8.25
N VAL A 261 14.20 7.66 -8.33
CA VAL A 261 15.42 8.34 -7.86
C VAL A 261 16.14 9.07 -8.98
#